data_AF-A0A2T2RYB3-F1
#
_entry.id   AF-A0A2T2RYB3-F1
#
_cell.length_a   1.000
_cell.length_b   1.000
_cell.length_c   1.000
_cell.angle_alpha   90.00
_cell.angle_beta   90.00
_cell.angle_gamma   90.00
#
_symmetry.space_group_name_H-M   'P 1'
#
loop_
_entity.id
_entity.type
_entity.pdbx_description
1 polymer ?
#
loop_
_entity_poly.entity_id
_entity_poly.type
_entity_poly.pdbx_seq_one_letter_code
_entity_poly.pdbx_strand_id
1 'polypeptide(L)'
;MTLAAFKQLTECPSSLPKPLQALWYDRQGDWDTAHQIVQNAPGADNAWVHAHLHREEGDLGNARFWYGRSGRSMSQASLEQEWEQIAGALLDKVPTPTA
;
A
#
# COMPACT_ATOMS: atom_id res chain seq x y z
N MET A 1 14.33 -4.14 4.30
CA MET A 1 14.24 -2.68 4.55
C MET A 1 13.28 -2.46 5.71
N THR A 2 13.59 -1.60 6.68
CA THR A 2 12.67 -1.32 7.81
C THR A 2 11.59 -0.32 7.42
N LEU A 3 10.46 -0.31 8.13
CA LEU A 3 9.40 0.70 7.95
C LEU A 3 9.93 2.13 8.13
N ALA A 4 10.80 2.35 9.12
CA ALA A 4 11.42 3.65 9.36
C ALA A 4 12.30 4.11 8.18
N ALA A 5 13.09 3.20 7.60
CA ALA A 5 13.88 3.50 6.41
C ALA A 5 12.99 3.76 5.19
N PHE A 6 11.94 2.97 5.00
CA PHE A 6 10.98 3.15 3.91
C PHE A 6 10.33 4.53 3.94
N LYS A 7 9.92 5.01 5.13
CA LYS A 7 9.34 6.35 5.34
C LYS A 7 10.30 7.51 5.04
N GLN A 8 11.61 7.26 5.00
CA GLN A 8 12.64 8.28 4.77
C GLN A 8 13.18 8.28 3.33
N LEU A 9 12.68 7.40 2.46
CA LEU A 9 13.08 7.37 1.06
C LEU A 9 12.72 8.68 0.36
N THR A 10 13.70 9.30 -0.29
CA THR A 10 13.53 10.55 -1.04
C THR A 10 13.02 10.33 -2.47
N GLU A 11 13.12 9.11 -2.97
CA GLU A 11 12.60 8.67 -4.27
C GLU A 11 12.04 7.24 -4.14
N CYS A 12 11.09 6.87 -4.99
CA CYS A 12 10.54 5.51 -5.03
C CYS A 12 11.49 4.58 -5.80
N PRO A 13 12.13 3.58 -5.17
CA PRO A 13 12.96 2.62 -5.87
C PRO A 13 12.10 1.76 -6.79
N SER A 14 12.45 1.71 -8.07
CA SER A 14 11.74 0.89 -9.08
C SER A 14 11.82 -0.61 -8.81
N SER A 15 12.77 -1.04 -7.97
CA SER A 15 12.93 -2.42 -7.50
C SER A 15 11.91 -2.82 -6.43
N LEU A 16 11.19 -1.88 -5.80
CA LEU A 16 10.14 -2.23 -4.86
C LEU A 16 8.97 -2.90 -5.57
N PRO A 17 8.28 -3.87 -4.94
CA PRO A 17 7.00 -4.35 -5.44
C PRO A 17 6.00 -3.20 -5.62
N LYS A 18 5.17 -3.28 -6.67
CA LYS A 18 4.10 -2.30 -6.96
C LYS A 18 3.29 -1.82 -5.73
N PRO A 19 2.81 -2.68 -4.81
CA PRO A 19 2.02 -2.19 -3.69
C PRO A 19 2.84 -1.31 -2.73
N LEU A 20 4.15 -1.56 -2.59
CA LEU A 20 5.04 -0.66 -1.83
C LEU A 20 5.35 0.62 -2.59
N GLN A 21 5.47 0.58 -3.92
CA GLN A 21 5.60 1.81 -4.71
C GLN A 21 4.36 2.71 -4.51
N ALA A 22 3.15 2.13 -4.59
CA ALA A 22 1.91 2.86 -4.38
C ALA A 22 1.83 3.51 -3.00
N LEU A 23 2.13 2.76 -1.91
CA LEU A 23 2.16 3.33 -0.56
C LEU A 23 3.20 4.44 -0.40
N TRP A 24 4.32 4.38 -1.13
CA TRP A 24 5.29 5.47 -1.12
C TRP A 24 4.69 6.75 -1.72
N TYR A 25 4.09 6.68 -2.92
CA TYR A 25 3.45 7.85 -3.56
C TYR A 25 2.31 8.41 -2.73
N ASP A 26 1.50 7.53 -2.15
CA ASP A 26 0.43 7.89 -1.22
C ASP A 26 0.95 8.72 -0.03
N ARG A 27 2.05 8.27 0.60
CA ARG A 27 2.70 9.03 1.68
C ARG A 27 3.25 10.39 1.23
N GLN A 28 3.61 10.54 -0.04
CA GLN A 28 4.03 11.83 -0.60
C GLN A 28 2.85 12.77 -0.88
N GLY A 29 1.61 12.32 -0.68
CA GLY A 29 0.38 13.04 -1.02
C GLY A 29 0.01 12.93 -2.50
N ASP A 30 0.62 12.02 -3.25
CA ASP A 30 0.34 11.75 -4.66
C ASP A 30 -0.56 10.52 -4.80
N TRP A 31 -1.81 10.70 -4.34
CA TRP A 31 -2.83 9.66 -4.36
C TRP A 31 -3.13 9.15 -5.77
N ASP A 32 -3.14 10.04 -6.78
CA ASP A 32 -3.43 9.68 -8.17
C ASP A 32 -2.41 8.68 -8.70
N THR A 33 -1.10 8.94 -8.47
CA THR A 33 -0.04 8.02 -8.87
C THR A 33 -0.13 6.70 -8.09
N ALA A 34 -0.38 6.76 -6.79
CA ALA A 34 -0.55 5.58 -5.95
C ALA A 34 -1.68 4.69 -6.46
N HIS A 35 -2.84 5.28 -6.73
CA HIS A 35 -4.03 4.60 -7.24
C HIS A 35 -3.77 4.00 -8.62
N GLN A 36 -3.14 4.75 -9.54
CA GLN A 36 -2.80 4.26 -10.87
C GLN A 36 -1.87 3.04 -10.84
N ILE A 37 -0.90 2.99 -9.92
CA ILE A 37 0.04 1.86 -9.80
C ILE A 37 -0.70 0.55 -9.48
N VAL A 38 -1.70 0.59 -8.59
CA VAL A 38 -2.44 -0.60 -8.14
C VAL A 38 -3.71 -0.89 -8.95
N GLN A 39 -4.28 0.10 -9.64
CA GLN A 39 -5.54 0.02 -10.39
C GLN A 39 -5.69 -1.25 -11.24
N ASN A 40 -4.62 -1.63 -11.95
CA ASN A 40 -4.60 -2.80 -12.84
C ASN A 40 -3.58 -3.87 -12.39
N ALA A 41 -2.99 -3.72 -11.20
CA ALA A 41 -2.01 -4.67 -10.69
C ALA A 41 -2.73 -5.87 -10.03
N PRO A 42 -2.46 -7.11 -10.45
CA PRO A 42 -3.12 -8.27 -9.89
C PRO A 42 -2.58 -8.60 -8.49
N GLY A 43 -3.36 -9.37 -7.71
CA GLY A 43 -2.91 -9.97 -6.46
C GLY A 43 -3.43 -9.28 -5.20
N ALA A 44 -3.48 -10.05 -4.12
CA ALA A 44 -4.10 -9.64 -2.87
C ALA A 44 -3.42 -8.43 -2.21
N ASP A 45 -2.10 -8.29 -2.38
CA ASP A 45 -1.34 -7.16 -1.80
C ASP A 45 -1.64 -5.84 -2.53
N ASN A 46 -1.77 -5.86 -3.86
CA ASN A 46 -2.22 -4.67 -4.61
C ASN A 46 -3.66 -4.31 -4.25
N ALA A 47 -4.54 -5.31 -4.17
CA ALA A 47 -5.93 -5.09 -3.74
C ALA A 47 -6.03 -4.52 -2.32
N TRP A 48 -5.12 -4.87 -1.41
CA TRP A 48 -5.12 -4.34 -0.05
C TRP A 48 -4.74 -2.86 -0.02
N VAL A 49 -3.70 -2.48 -0.76
CA VAL A 49 -3.32 -1.06 -0.91
C VAL A 49 -4.44 -0.28 -1.61
N HIS A 50 -5.05 -0.84 -2.65
CA HIS A 50 -6.18 -0.20 -3.34
C HIS A 50 -7.37 0.04 -2.41
N ALA A 51 -7.66 -0.91 -1.52
CA ALA A 51 -8.70 -0.74 -0.51
C ALA A 51 -8.41 0.42 0.46
N HIS A 52 -7.15 0.57 0.86
CA HIS A 52 -6.70 1.67 1.71
C HIS A 52 -6.84 3.03 1.02
N LEU A 53 -6.42 3.15 -0.24
CA LEU A 53 -6.54 4.38 -1.02
C LEU A 53 -7.99 4.85 -1.16
N HIS A 54 -8.94 3.93 -1.36
CA HIS A 54 -10.36 4.28 -1.37
C HIS A 54 -10.92 4.62 0.02
N ARG A 55 -10.34 4.09 1.11
CA ARG A 55 -10.70 4.58 2.46
C ARG A 55 -10.26 6.02 2.65
N GLU A 56 -9.08 6.38 2.18
CA GLU A 56 -8.56 7.75 2.24
C GLU A 56 -9.40 8.72 1.40
N GLU A 57 -9.78 8.32 0.19
CA GLU A 57 -10.69 9.08 -0.69
C GLU A 57 -12.10 9.23 -0.09
N GLY A 58 -12.50 8.33 0.82
CA GLY A 58 -13.83 8.30 1.43
C GLY A 58 -14.85 7.44 0.68
N ASP A 59 -14.45 6.76 -0.40
CA ASP A 59 -15.28 5.77 -1.08
C ASP A 59 -15.26 4.42 -0.35
N LEU A 60 -16.03 4.34 0.73
CA LEU A 60 -16.15 3.13 1.54
C LEU A 60 -16.76 1.95 0.77
N GLY A 61 -17.51 2.21 -0.31
CA GLY A 61 -18.09 1.18 -1.17
C GLY A 61 -17.00 0.43 -1.93
N ASN A 62 -16.16 1.17 -2.64
CA ASN A 62 -15.02 0.61 -3.36
C ASN A 62 -13.95 0.07 -2.41
N ALA A 63 -13.71 0.73 -1.28
CA ALA A 63 -12.82 0.20 -0.26
C ALA A 63 -13.24 -1.21 0.17
N ARG A 64 -14.53 -1.43 0.50
CA ARG A 64 -15.06 -2.77 0.85
C ARG A 64 -14.86 -3.80 -0.26
N PHE A 65 -15.11 -3.41 -1.51
CA PHE A 65 -14.90 -4.29 -2.66
C PHE A 65 -13.44 -4.76 -2.72
N TRP A 66 -12.48 -3.84 -2.62
CA TRP A 66 -11.05 -4.16 -2.69
C TRP A 66 -10.53 -4.91 -1.47
N TYR A 67 -11.06 -4.65 -0.27
CA TYR A 67 -10.79 -5.49 0.90
C TYR A 67 -11.20 -6.94 0.65
N GLY A 68 -12.40 -7.15 0.09
CA GLY A 68 -12.86 -8.48 -0.33
C GLY A 68 -11.91 -9.15 -1.33
N ARG A 69 -11.40 -8.39 -2.31
CA ARG A 69 -10.41 -8.87 -3.30
C ARG A 69 -9.05 -9.20 -2.67
N SER A 70 -8.67 -8.51 -1.60
CA SER A 70 -7.45 -8.80 -0.83
C SER A 70 -7.60 -9.96 0.15
N GLY A 71 -8.84 -10.44 0.39
CA GLY A 71 -9.13 -11.45 1.40
C GLY A 71 -9.01 -10.94 2.84
N ARG A 72 -9.05 -9.62 3.05
CA ARG A 72 -8.92 -8.99 4.37
C ARG A 72 -10.22 -8.29 4.75
N SER A 73 -10.44 -8.16 6.06
CA SER A 73 -11.50 -7.29 6.58
C SER A 73 -11.09 -5.83 6.50
N MET A 74 -12.07 -4.94 6.35
CA MET A 74 -11.83 -3.50 6.40
C MET A 74 -11.22 -3.11 7.74
N SER A 75 -10.10 -2.38 7.71
CA SER A 75 -9.41 -1.97 8.92
C SER A 75 -10.25 -0.97 9.72
N GLN A 76 -10.13 -1.05 11.05
CA GLN A 76 -10.73 -0.12 12.00
C GLN A 76 -9.72 0.90 12.53
N ALA A 77 -8.45 0.78 12.12
CA ALA A 77 -7.40 1.72 12.49
C ALA A 77 -7.59 3.06 11.76
N SER A 78 -6.89 4.10 12.24
CA SER A 78 -6.73 5.33 11.47
C SER A 78 -6.05 5.06 10.12
N LEU A 79 -6.18 5.98 9.16
CA LEU A 79 -5.53 5.85 7.85
C LEU A 79 -4.01 5.68 8.02
N GLU A 80 -3.37 6.53 8.82
CA GLU A 80 -1.92 6.44 9.07
C GLU A 80 -1.51 5.10 9.70
N GLN A 81 -2.26 4.62 10.69
CA GLN A 81 -1.97 3.34 11.35
C GLN A 81 -2.16 2.16 10.40
N GLU A 82 -3.21 2.19 9.57
CA GLU A 82 -3.40 1.18 8.55
C GLU A 82 -2.25 1.20 7.53
N TRP A 83 -1.89 2.38 7.03
CA TRP A 83 -0.78 2.54 6.09
C TRP A 83 0.49 1.86 6.61
N GLU A 84 0.83 2.09 7.88
CA GLU A 84 2.00 1.47 8.53
C GLU A 84 1.89 -0.05 8.62
N GLN A 85 0.70 -0.58 8.95
CA GLN A 85 0.44 -2.01 9.01
C GLN A 85 0.60 -2.67 7.65
N ILE A 86 0.08 -2.03 6.59
CA ILE A 86 0.22 -2.54 5.22
C ILE A 86 1.69 -2.49 4.81
N ALA A 87 2.33 -1.33 4.93
CA ALA A 87 3.73 -1.15 4.56
C ALA A 87 4.64 -2.14 5.29
N GLY A 88 4.49 -2.28 6.61
CA GLY A 88 5.26 -3.24 7.40
C GLY A 88 5.07 -4.68 6.91
N ALA A 89 3.83 -5.13 6.76
CA ALA A 89 3.52 -6.48 6.30
C ALA A 89 4.03 -6.78 4.87
N LEU A 90 4.07 -5.77 3.99
CA LEU A 90 4.62 -5.91 2.66
C LEU A 90 6.16 -5.91 2.64
N LEU A 91 6.79 -5.10 3.48
CA LEU A 91 8.25 -5.06 3.61
C LEU A 91 8.81 -6.38 4.13
N ASP A 92 8.10 -7.04 5.05
CA ASP A 92 8.48 -8.37 5.57
C ASP A 92 8.47 -9.45 4.48
N LYS A 93 7.72 -9.24 3.39
CA LYS A 93 7.67 -10.15 2.23
C LYS A 93 8.79 -9.89 1.22
N VAL A 94 9.47 -8.74 1.27
CA VAL A 94 10.56 -8.43 0.35
C VAL A 94 11.82 -9.14 0.85
N PRO A 95 12.35 -10.13 0.11
CA PRO A 95 13.60 -10.77 0.49
C PRO A 95 14.70 -9.71 0.56
N THR A 96 15.44 -9.68 1.66
CA THR A 96 16.67 -8.87 1.68
C THR A 96 17.66 -9.59 0.75
N PRO A 97 18.28 -8.93 -0.23
CA PRO A 97 19.30 -9.58 -1.04
C PRO A 97 20.38 -10.10 -0.09
N THR A 98 20.54 -11.43 -0.04
CA THR A 98 21.70 -12.03 0.59
C THR A 98 22.94 -11.52 -0.16
N ALA A 99 23.88 -10.95 0.57
CA ALA A 99 25.14 -10.44 0.03
C ALA A 99 25.93 -11.52 -0.72
#